data_AF-A0AAU4EIQ4-F1
#
_entry.id   AF-A0AAU4EIQ4-F1
#
_cell.length_a   1.000
_cell.length_b   1.000
_cell.length_c   1.000
_cell.angle_alpha   90.00
_cell.angle_beta   90.00
_cell.angle_gamma   90.00
#
_symmetry.space_group_name_H-M   'P 1'
#
loop_
_entity.id
_entity.type
_entity.pdbx_description
1 polymer ?
#
loop_
_entity_poly.entity_id
_entity_poly.type
_entity_poly.pdbx_seq_one_letter_code
_entity_poly.pdbx_strand_id
1 'polypeptide(L)'
;MTMRIQRALAADNARHADRLNLRVLVDVGIVNGGGRAFSSQLVINQLRLIESEPVRDVTNAGADALAMFTSPRVHELTIRAPSHALPENMAFGQPVTIVDRNNQTLQAWPLLVADRRARSA
;
A
#
# COMPACT_ATOMS: atom_id res chain seq x y z
N MET A 1 -12.61 3.47 3.30
CA MET A 1 -12.72 2.23 2.49
C MET A 1 -11.75 1.16 2.98
N THR A 2 -10.46 1.49 3.17
CA THR A 2 -9.41 0.61 3.73
C THR A 2 -9.80 -0.20 4.96
N MET A 3 -10.38 0.43 5.99
CA MET A 3 -10.73 -0.28 7.23
C MET A 3 -11.80 -1.37 7.04
N ARG A 4 -12.63 -1.29 5.99
CA ARG A 4 -13.60 -2.37 5.68
C ARG A 4 -12.89 -3.59 5.09
N ILE A 5 -11.92 -3.38 4.20
CA ILE A 5 -11.15 -4.46 3.56
C ILE A 5 -10.27 -5.18 4.59
N GLN A 6 -9.54 -4.43 5.43
CA GLN A 6 -8.72 -5.02 6.48
C GLN A 6 -9.53 -5.87 7.46
N ARG A 7 -10.72 -5.39 7.89
CA ARG A 7 -11.61 -6.16 8.78
C ARG A 7 -12.17 -7.41 8.11
N ALA A 8 -12.53 -7.31 6.83
CA ALA A 8 -13.02 -8.47 6.08
C ALA A 8 -11.92 -9.53 5.96
N LEU A 9 -10.68 -9.14 5.59
CA LEU A 9 -9.52 -10.04 5.54
C LEU A 9 -9.18 -10.64 6.89
N ALA A 10 -9.20 -9.86 7.98
CA ALA A 10 -8.95 -10.36 9.32
C ALA A 10 -10.00 -11.38 9.77
N ALA A 11 -11.28 -11.13 9.47
CA ALA A 11 -12.36 -12.07 9.77
C ALA A 11 -12.27 -13.36 8.94
N ASP A 12 -11.84 -13.26 7.69
CA ASP A 12 -11.62 -14.40 6.80
C ASP A 12 -10.42 -15.24 7.27
N ASN A 13 -9.28 -14.60 7.55
CA ASN A 13 -8.10 -15.25 8.11
C ASN A 13 -8.34 -15.89 9.48
N ALA A 14 -9.33 -15.44 10.25
CA ALA A 14 -9.71 -16.09 11.51
C ALA A 14 -10.50 -17.40 11.29
N ARG A 15 -11.10 -17.58 10.11
CA ARG A 15 -11.89 -18.77 9.76
C ARG A 15 -11.08 -19.85 9.05
N HIS A 16 -9.93 -19.51 8.50
CA HIS A 16 -9.13 -20.40 7.66
C HIS A 16 -7.75 -20.65 8.29
N ALA A 17 -7.21 -21.85 8.09
CA ALA A 17 -5.85 -22.19 8.53
C ALA A 17 -4.79 -21.46 7.69
N ASP A 18 -5.10 -21.20 6.42
CA ASP A 18 -4.26 -20.43 5.51
C ASP A 18 -4.53 -18.93 5.70
N ARG A 19 -3.46 -18.15 5.87
CA ARG A 19 -3.54 -16.70 6.02
C ARG A 19 -3.30 -16.02 4.68
N LEU A 20 -4.26 -15.22 4.24
CA LEU A 20 -4.15 -14.35 3.07
C LEU A 20 -3.57 -13.00 3.49
N ASN A 21 -2.51 -12.58 2.79
CA ASN A 21 -1.91 -11.26 2.91
C ASN A 21 -2.19 -10.46 1.64
N LEU A 22 -2.92 -9.35 1.76
CA LEU A 22 -3.21 -8.46 0.64
C LEU A 22 -2.19 -7.31 0.61
N ARG A 23 -1.65 -7.05 -0.59
CA ARG A 23 -0.85 -5.86 -0.89
C ARG A 23 -1.69 -4.89 -1.70
N VAL A 24 -1.72 -3.64 -1.29
CA VAL A 24 -2.40 -2.57 -2.04
C VAL A 24 -1.42 -1.44 -2.26
N LEU A 25 -1.25 -1.03 -3.51
CA LEU A 25 -0.49 0.15 -3.88
C LEU A 25 -1.43 1.20 -4.44
N VAL A 26 -1.32 2.43 -3.94
CA VAL A 26 -2.16 3.56 -4.33
C VAL A 26 -1.30 4.62 -5.02
N ASP A 27 -1.72 5.03 -6.20
CA ASP A 27 -1.14 6.16 -6.94
C ASP A 27 -2.24 6.98 -7.59
N VAL A 28 -1.89 8.21 -8.01
CA VAL A 28 -2.76 9.12 -8.74
C VAL A 28 -2.00 9.65 -9.95
N GLY A 29 -2.61 9.55 -11.13
CA GLY A 29 -2.06 10.13 -12.34
C GLY A 29 -2.85 9.78 -13.57
N ILE A 30 -2.32 10.18 -14.73
CA ILE A 30 -2.96 9.97 -16.02
C ILE A 30 -2.81 8.50 -16.44
N VAL A 31 -3.92 7.90 -16.84
CA VAL A 31 -3.99 6.58 -17.44
C VAL A 31 -4.72 6.67 -18.77
N ASN A 32 -4.27 5.92 -19.77
CA ASN A 32 -5.04 5.77 -21.01
C ASN A 32 -6.09 4.67 -20.79
N GLY A 33 -7.34 4.96 -21.11
CA GLY A 33 -8.43 3.99 -21.09
C GLY A 33 -8.59 3.33 -22.45
N GLY A 34 -8.75 2.00 -22.47
CA GLY A 34 -9.05 1.23 -23.67
C GLY A 34 -9.96 0.05 -23.35
N GLY A 35 -11.27 0.28 -23.34
CA GLY A 35 -12.31 -0.75 -23.12
C GLY A 35 -12.28 -1.36 -21.71
N ARG A 36 -11.51 -2.43 -21.51
CA ARG A 36 -11.43 -3.20 -20.25
C ARG A 36 -10.10 -3.08 -19.51
N ALA A 37 -9.14 -2.35 -20.07
CA ALA A 37 -7.81 -2.23 -19.51
C ALA A 37 -7.36 -0.76 -19.43
N PHE A 38 -6.45 -0.51 -18.50
CA PHE A 38 -5.70 0.74 -18.40
C PHE A 38 -4.28 0.52 -18.90
N SER A 39 -3.77 1.46 -19.68
CA SER A 39 -2.36 1.48 -20.08
C SER A 39 -1.73 2.82 -19.76
N SER A 40 -0.62 2.79 -19.05
CA SER A 40 0.30 3.92 -18.88
C SER A 40 1.57 3.45 -18.20
N GLN A 41 2.60 4.29 -18.24
CA GLN A 41 3.80 4.08 -17.45
C GLN A 41 3.48 3.98 -15.95
N LEU A 42 2.45 4.69 -15.47
CA LEU A 42 2.00 4.60 -14.08
C LEU A 42 1.52 3.19 -13.74
N VAL A 43 0.67 2.56 -14.57
CA VAL A 43 0.21 1.18 -14.35
C VAL A 43 1.39 0.21 -14.32
N ILE A 44 2.33 0.34 -15.26
CA ILE A 44 3.53 -0.51 -15.32
C ILE A 44 4.39 -0.33 -14.06
N ASN A 45 4.63 0.90 -13.62
CA ASN A 45 5.42 1.19 -12.42
C ASN A 45 4.76 0.59 -11.16
N GLN A 46 3.43 0.67 -11.03
CA GLN A 46 2.73 0.05 -9.90
C GLN A 46 2.90 -1.47 -9.87
N LEU A 47 2.76 -2.12 -11.03
CA LEU A 47 2.94 -3.58 -11.14
C LEU A 47 4.38 -4.00 -10.80
N ARG A 48 5.38 -3.21 -11.21
CA ARG A 48 6.78 -3.45 -10.84
C ARG A 48 7.02 -3.29 -9.33
N LEU A 49 6.46 -2.23 -8.73
CA LEU A 49 6.60 -1.96 -7.30
C LEU A 49 5.95 -3.04 -6.44
N ILE A 50 4.68 -3.40 -6.73
CA ILE A 50 3.92 -4.33 -5.89
C ILE A 50 4.52 -5.75 -5.90
N GLU A 51 5.17 -6.13 -6.99
CA GLU A 51 5.86 -7.42 -7.13
C GLU A 51 7.32 -7.41 -6.70
N SER A 52 7.86 -6.26 -6.32
CA SER A 52 9.26 -6.16 -5.88
C SER A 52 9.51 -6.88 -4.57
N GLU A 53 10.73 -7.42 -4.41
CA GLU A 53 11.18 -8.10 -3.19
C GLU A 53 11.08 -7.18 -1.94
N PRO A 54 11.54 -5.91 -1.96
CA PRO A 54 11.41 -5.05 -0.79
C PRO A 54 9.95 -4.82 -0.34
N VAL A 55 9.00 -4.72 -1.27
CA VAL A 55 7.57 -4.59 -0.94
C VAL A 55 7.00 -5.90 -0.39
N ARG A 56 7.43 -7.05 -0.94
CA ARG A 56 7.06 -8.38 -0.42
C ARG A 56 7.59 -8.59 1.00
N ASP A 57 8.83 -8.21 1.27
CA ASP A 57 9.46 -8.39 2.58
C ASP A 57 8.76 -7.56 3.65
N VAL A 58 8.46 -6.28 3.36
CA VAL A 58 7.69 -5.42 4.26
C VAL A 58 6.31 -6.00 4.55
N THR A 59 5.68 -6.61 3.53
CA THR A 59 4.36 -7.25 3.70
C THR A 59 4.45 -8.51 4.57
N ASN A 60 5.44 -9.37 4.33
CA ASN A 60 5.60 -10.65 5.02
C ASN A 60 6.10 -10.49 6.46
N ALA A 61 6.84 -9.41 6.75
CA ALA A 61 7.25 -9.07 8.11
C ALA A 61 6.10 -8.50 8.96
N GLY A 62 5.06 -7.97 8.32
CA GLY A 62 3.88 -7.44 9.00
C GLY A 62 2.99 -8.54 9.56
N ALA A 63 2.47 -8.34 10.78
CA ALA A 63 1.46 -9.22 11.37
C ALA A 63 0.05 -9.02 10.77
N ASP A 64 -0.12 -7.97 9.96
CA ASP A 64 -1.39 -7.55 9.39
C ASP A 64 -1.71 -8.24 8.07
N ALA A 65 -2.99 -8.58 7.88
CA ALA A 65 -3.50 -9.18 6.65
C ALA A 65 -3.51 -8.21 5.44
N LEU A 66 -3.21 -6.92 5.66
CA LEU A 66 -3.23 -5.87 4.64
C LEU A 66 -2.01 -4.97 4.78
N ALA A 67 -1.15 -4.95 3.76
CA ALA A 67 -0.07 -3.98 3.62
C ALA A 67 -0.44 -2.94 2.55
N MET A 68 -0.41 -1.66 2.93
CA MET A 68 -0.69 -0.54 2.04
C MET A 68 0.56 0.24 1.71
N PHE A 69 0.66 0.67 0.46
CA PHE A 69 1.75 1.48 -0.05
C PHE A 69 1.19 2.63 -0.88
N THR A 70 1.86 3.79 -0.84
CA THR A 70 1.50 4.95 -1.65
C THR A 70 2.69 5.40 -2.49
N SER A 71 2.43 5.94 -3.68
CA SER A 71 3.47 6.59 -4.48
C SER A 71 4.02 7.85 -3.79
N PRO A 72 5.21 8.37 -4.21
CA PRO A 72 5.73 9.64 -3.71
C PRO A 72 4.73 10.78 -3.87
N ARG A 73 4.00 10.80 -4.99
CA ARG A 73 3.00 11.82 -5.29
C ARG A 73 1.83 11.76 -4.32
N VAL A 74 1.30 10.57 -4.03
CA VAL A 74 0.20 10.42 -3.07
C VAL A 74 0.67 10.81 -1.66
N HIS A 75 1.89 10.42 -1.27
CA HIS A 75 2.49 10.85 -0.02
C HIS A 75 2.55 12.38 0.08
N GLU A 76 3.13 13.04 -0.93
CA GLU A 76 3.24 14.50 -0.98
C GLU A 76 1.88 15.21 -0.93
N LEU A 77 0.89 14.72 -1.69
CA LEU A 77 -0.46 15.27 -1.68
C LEU A 77 -1.11 15.14 -0.30
N THR A 78 -0.89 14.01 0.37
CA THR A 78 -1.45 13.75 1.70
C THR A 78 -0.84 14.67 2.75
N ILE A 79 0.49 14.84 2.75
CA ILE A 79 1.17 15.69 3.76
C ILE A 79 0.95 17.19 3.52
N ARG A 80 0.71 17.62 2.28
CA ARG A 80 0.51 19.04 1.92
C ARG A 80 -0.94 19.51 2.05
N ALA A 81 -1.90 18.59 2.16
CA ALA A 81 -3.32 18.91 2.24
C ALA A 81 -3.84 18.83 3.69
N PRO A 82 -3.97 19.96 4.41
CA PRO A 82 -4.39 19.95 5.82
C PRO A 82 -5.82 19.38 6.03
N SER A 83 -6.68 19.45 5.01
CA SER A 83 -8.03 18.86 5.04
C SER A 83 -8.06 17.34 4.79
N HIS A 84 -6.92 16.73 4.45
CA HIS A 84 -6.77 15.30 4.15
C HIS A 84 -5.75 14.65 5.08
N ALA A 85 -5.59 15.19 6.29
CA ALA A 85 -4.76 14.60 7.32
C ALA A 85 -5.10 13.12 7.50
N LEU A 86 -4.07 12.29 7.57
CA LEU A 86 -4.25 10.88 7.88
C LEU A 86 -5.00 10.75 9.23
N PRO A 87 -5.87 9.75 9.38
CA PRO A 87 -6.42 9.41 10.69
C PRO A 87 -5.31 9.25 11.72
N GLU A 88 -5.56 9.59 12.99
CA GLU A 88 -4.56 9.58 14.07
C GLU A 88 -3.85 8.24 14.27
N ASN A 89 -4.45 7.14 13.81
CA ASN A 89 -3.88 5.81 13.90
C ASN A 89 -3.14 5.38 12.62
N MET A 90 -2.92 6.29 11.68
CA MET A 90 -2.22 6.04 10.43
C MET A 90 -0.98 6.93 10.33
N ALA A 91 0.11 6.34 9.82
CA ALA A 91 1.35 7.06 9.59
C ALA A 91 2.07 6.49 8.37
N PHE A 92 2.85 7.33 7.70
CA PHE A 92 3.78 6.86 6.68
C PHE A 92 5.03 6.27 7.33
N GLY A 93 5.45 5.11 6.83
CA GLY A 93 6.73 4.49 7.16
C GLY A 93 7.88 5.07 6.33
N GLN A 94 9.06 4.47 6.46
CA GLN A 94 10.21 4.80 5.63
C GLN A 94 9.97 4.38 4.18
N PRO A 95 10.38 5.19 3.18
CA PRO A 95 10.20 4.83 1.79
C PRO A 95 10.98 3.59 1.41
N VAL A 96 10.31 2.69 0.70
CA VAL A 96 10.93 1.58 0.00
C VAL A 96 11.38 2.06 -1.36
N THR A 97 12.66 1.89 -1.68
CA THR A 97 13.24 2.26 -2.98
C THR A 97 13.63 1.01 -3.74
N ILE A 98 13.26 0.93 -5.01
CA ILE A 98 13.60 -0.16 -5.92
C ILE A 98 14.25 0.42 -7.16
N VAL A 99 15.34 -0.20 -7.61
CA VAL A 99 15.91 0.05 -8.94
C VAL A 99 15.48 -1.10 -9.83
N ASP A 100 14.72 -0.80 -10.89
CA ASP A 100 14.25 -1.84 -11.80
C ASP A 100 15.30 -2.22 -12.85
N ARG A 101 14.97 -3.21 -13.68
CA ARG A 101 15.87 -3.74 -14.72
C ARG A 101 16.25 -2.71 -15.79
N ASN A 102 15.52 -1.61 -15.89
CA ASN A 102 15.79 -0.51 -16.81
C ASN A 102 16.58 0.62 -16.13
N ASN A 103 17.13 0.37 -14.93
CA ASN A 103 17.82 1.35 -14.10
C ASN A 103 16.91 2.52 -13.68
N GLN A 104 15.59 2.31 -13.67
CA GLN A 104 14.63 3.30 -13.20
C GLN A 104 14.46 3.16 -11.69
N THR A 105 14.58 4.28 -10.97
CA THR A 105 14.28 4.31 -9.54
C THR A 105 12.78 4.48 -9.32
N LEU A 106 12.20 3.57 -8.56
CA LEU A 106 10.81 3.58 -8.12
C LEU A 106 10.77 3.65 -6.59
N GLN A 107 9.78 4.34 -6.05
CA GLN A 107 9.61 4.46 -4.60
C GLN A 107 8.17 4.21 -4.19
N ALA A 108 7.99 3.67 -3.00
CA ALA A 108 6.70 3.48 -2.37
C ALA A 108 6.81 3.74 -0.87
N TRP A 109 5.86 4.50 -0.31
CA TRP A 109 5.75 4.75 1.12
C TRP A 109 4.78 3.76 1.74
N PRO A 110 5.21 2.91 2.67
CA PRO A 110 4.30 2.10 3.46
C PRO A 110 3.33 3.00 4.24
N LEU A 111 2.05 2.66 4.24
CA LEU A 111 1.05 3.28 5.10
C LEU A 111 0.75 2.30 6.24
N LEU A 112 1.21 2.66 7.43
CA LEU A 112 1.07 1.86 8.64
C LEU A 112 -0.25 2.23 9.34
N VAL A 113 -0.96 1.22 9.82
CA VAL A 113 -2.19 1.40 10.60
C VAL A 113 -1.93 0.81 11.99
N ALA A 114 -1.80 1.67 13.00
CA ALA A 114 -1.70 1.22 14.38
C ALA A 114 -3.05 0.65 14.84
N ASP A 115 -3.06 -0.58 15.34
CA ASP A 115 -4.24 -1.17 15.96
C ASP A 115 -4.47 -0.52 17.34
N ARG A 116 -5.62 0.14 17.52
CA ARG A 116 -5.96 0.83 18.79
C ARG A 116 -6.09 -0.16 19.96
N ARG A 117 -6.23 -1.47 19.70
CA ARG A 117 -6.39 -2.50 20.75
C ARG A 117 -5.13 -2.77 21.59
N ALA A 118 -3.95 -2.33 21.17
CA ALA A 118 -2.71 -2.56 21.91
C ALA A 118 -2.49 -1.63 23.12
N ARG A 119 -3.35 -0.63 23.36
CA ARG A 119 -3.19 0.34 24.48
C ARG A 119 -4.14 0.09 25.66
N SER A 120 -4.75 -1.08 25.74
CA SER A 120 -5.73 -1.41 26.79
C SER A 120 -5.40 -2.69 27.56
N ALA A 121 -4.14 -3.11 27.57
CA ALA A 121 -3.62 -4.20 28.40
C ALA A 121 -2.76 -3.64 29.53
#